data_AF-A0A7G5LSL2-F1
#
_entry.id   AF-A0A7G5LSL2-F1
#
_cell.length_a   1.000
_cell.length_b   1.000
_cell.length_c   1.000
_cell.angle_alpha   90.00
_cell.angle_beta   90.00
_cell.angle_gamma   90.00
#
_symmetry.space_group_name_H-M   'P 1'
#
loop_
_entity.id
_entity.type
_entity.pdbx_description
1 polymer ?
#
loop_
_entity_poly.entity_id
_entity_poly.type
_entity_poly.pdbx_seq_one_letter_code
_entity_poly.pdbx_strand_id
1 'polypeptide(L)'
;MRAGRTAVTLAIAVLLTLGLVAAPAQAAVRDVPDARGDALSALDISSLRVRNAEHRVTVALRIPRLERRRLGGFTVFVGRKVAGRPEYAASKVRRGSGWDTTWQRLDDERRSCKGLRMQVKPRRVVVSIPQRCLDANRSAVRVQVAVFTRAYLRGDVPDEVLLDPSPGPTLPIDGVPKVRGTKMTRWVAYR
;
A
#
# COMPACT_ATOMS: atom_id res chain seq x y z
N MET A 1 29.75 0.31 -76.85
CA MET A 1 28.59 0.16 -75.95
C MET A 1 28.70 -1.16 -75.21
N ARG A 2 28.50 -1.12 -73.88
CA ARG A 2 28.20 -2.24 -72.95
C ARG A 2 29.21 -3.40 -72.83
N ALA A 3 29.93 -3.43 -71.71
CA ALA A 3 30.29 -4.65 -71.02
C ALA A 3 30.21 -4.38 -69.50
N GLY A 4 29.04 -4.64 -68.93
CA GLY A 4 28.87 -4.72 -67.49
C GLY A 4 29.17 -6.15 -67.02
N ARG A 5 29.78 -6.28 -65.84
CA ARG A 5 29.64 -7.44 -64.96
C ARG A 5 30.06 -7.05 -63.54
N THR A 6 29.04 -6.72 -62.78
CA THR A 6 28.84 -6.94 -61.35
C THR A 6 29.84 -7.87 -60.65
N ALA A 7 30.41 -7.38 -59.55
CA ALA A 7 30.80 -8.20 -58.41
C ALA A 7 30.24 -7.55 -57.14
N VAL A 8 29.07 -8.03 -56.72
CA VAL A 8 28.46 -7.77 -55.41
C VAL A 8 28.96 -8.87 -54.50
N THR A 9 29.76 -8.53 -53.49
CA THR A 9 30.22 -9.50 -52.49
C THR A 9 29.73 -9.10 -51.11
N LEU A 10 28.89 -9.98 -50.57
CA LEU A 10 28.29 -10.04 -49.25
C LEU A 10 29.23 -9.60 -48.10
N ALA A 11 28.70 -8.80 -47.18
CA ALA A 11 29.16 -8.77 -45.79
C ALA A 11 28.00 -9.21 -44.88
N ILE A 12 28.18 -10.37 -44.28
CA ILE A 12 27.22 -11.15 -43.50
C ILE A 12 27.14 -10.62 -42.06
N ALA A 13 25.90 -10.41 -41.63
CA ALA A 13 25.31 -10.44 -40.29
C ALA A 13 26.24 -10.46 -39.05
N VAL A 14 26.18 -9.38 -38.26
CA VAL A 14 26.42 -9.41 -36.80
C VAL A 14 25.19 -8.81 -36.12
N LEU A 15 24.15 -9.62 -35.94
CA LEU A 15 22.90 -9.23 -35.29
C LEU A 15 22.40 -10.42 -34.49
N LEU A 16 23.00 -10.73 -33.33
CA LEU A 16 22.44 -11.69 -32.35
C LEU A 16 23.21 -11.69 -31.01
N THR A 17 23.36 -10.53 -30.38
CA THR A 17 23.68 -10.44 -28.94
C THR A 17 22.82 -9.39 -28.22
N LEU A 18 21.54 -9.28 -28.61
CA LEU A 18 20.53 -8.76 -27.70
C LEU A 18 20.22 -9.88 -26.71
N GLY A 19 21.11 -10.03 -25.73
CA GLY A 19 20.87 -10.87 -24.57
C GLY A 19 19.49 -10.54 -24.02
N LEU A 20 18.67 -11.58 -23.86
CA LEU A 20 17.45 -11.53 -23.09
C LEU A 20 17.81 -11.10 -21.67
N VAL A 21 17.88 -9.79 -21.43
CA VAL A 21 17.79 -9.25 -20.09
C VAL A 21 16.36 -9.55 -19.67
N ALA A 22 16.16 -10.66 -18.99
CA ALA A 22 14.92 -10.95 -18.32
C ALA A 22 14.63 -9.75 -17.41
N ALA A 23 13.77 -8.85 -17.88
CA ALA A 23 13.43 -7.66 -17.13
C ALA A 23 12.95 -8.16 -15.77
N PRO A 24 13.61 -7.78 -14.66
CA PRO A 24 13.29 -8.32 -13.35
C PRO A 24 11.80 -8.11 -13.14
N ALA A 25 11.04 -9.19 -12.91
CA ALA A 25 9.57 -9.17 -12.83
C ALA A 25 9.11 -7.92 -12.06
N GLN A 26 8.73 -6.89 -12.83
CA GLN A 26 8.59 -5.54 -12.29
C GLN A 26 7.29 -5.54 -11.53
N ALA A 27 7.34 -5.82 -10.23
CA ALA A 27 6.18 -5.79 -9.34
C ALA A 27 5.38 -4.50 -9.61
N ALA A 28 4.05 -4.59 -9.69
CA ALA A 28 3.25 -3.41 -9.94
C ALA A 28 3.37 -2.48 -8.72
N VAL A 29 4.05 -1.35 -8.92
CA VAL A 29 4.16 -0.29 -7.93
C VAL A 29 3.18 0.82 -8.32
N ARG A 30 2.35 1.24 -7.37
CA ARG A 30 1.54 2.45 -7.50
C ARG A 30 1.87 3.38 -6.34
N ASP A 31 2.14 4.63 -6.67
CA ASP A 31 2.31 5.72 -5.72
C ASP A 31 1.07 6.62 -5.85
N VAL A 32 0.42 6.92 -4.73
CA VAL A 32 -0.75 7.79 -4.67
C VAL A 32 -0.36 9.00 -3.82
N PRO A 33 -0.23 10.20 -4.43
CA PRO A 33 0.03 11.41 -3.67
C PRO A 33 -1.19 11.82 -2.85
N ASP A 34 -0.94 12.54 -1.76
CA ASP A 34 -1.97 13.17 -0.94
C ASP A 34 -1.80 14.69 -0.90
N ALA A 35 -2.93 15.39 -0.81
CA ALA A 35 -2.94 16.79 -0.43
C ALA A 35 -2.54 16.90 1.04
N ARG A 36 -1.61 17.79 1.35
CA ARG A 36 -1.19 18.03 2.74
C ARG A 36 -2.25 18.81 3.50
N GLY A 37 -2.25 18.67 4.82
CA GLY A 37 -3.09 19.46 5.73
C GLY A 37 -4.52 18.95 5.86
N ASP A 38 -4.83 17.76 5.34
CA ASP A 38 -6.15 17.15 5.46
C ASP A 38 -6.35 16.39 6.78
N ALA A 39 -5.29 16.26 7.57
CA ALA A 39 -5.24 15.60 8.87
C ALA A 39 -4.27 16.32 9.83
N LEU A 40 -4.29 15.94 11.11
CA LEU A 40 -3.27 16.38 12.06
C LEU A 40 -1.88 16.14 11.49
N SER A 41 -1.03 17.18 11.49
CA SER A 41 0.28 17.12 10.81
C SER A 41 1.15 15.93 11.21
N ALA A 42 1.02 15.44 12.45
CA ALA A 42 1.73 14.26 12.95
C ALA A 42 1.29 12.92 12.31
N LEU A 43 0.13 12.90 11.63
CA LEU A 43 -0.48 11.75 10.98
C LEU A 43 -0.73 11.95 9.48
N ASP A 44 -0.56 13.18 8.97
CA ASP A 44 -0.76 13.57 7.57
C ASP A 44 0.08 12.71 6.61
N ILE A 45 -0.61 11.88 5.83
CA ILE A 45 -0.01 10.90 4.92
C ILE A 45 0.27 11.57 3.58
N SER A 46 1.45 12.14 3.40
CA SER A 46 1.85 12.72 2.10
C SER A 46 1.85 11.77 0.90
N SER A 47 2.06 10.46 1.10
CA SER A 47 1.97 9.48 0.01
C SER A 47 1.74 8.05 0.50
N LEU A 48 1.07 7.26 -0.36
CA LEU A 48 0.81 5.83 -0.20
C LEU A 48 1.40 5.08 -1.39
N ARG A 49 2.39 4.22 -1.12
CA ARG A 49 2.99 3.32 -2.12
C ARG A 49 2.58 1.88 -1.86
N VAL A 50 2.04 1.22 -2.88
CA VAL A 50 1.67 -0.20 -2.83
C VAL A 50 2.47 -0.96 -3.88
N ARG A 51 3.10 -2.05 -3.46
CA ARG A 51 3.76 -3.04 -4.31
C ARG A 51 3.07 -4.39 -4.12
N ASN A 52 2.43 -4.90 -5.16
CA ASN A 52 1.84 -6.24 -5.17
C ASN A 52 2.79 -7.18 -5.93
N ALA A 53 3.53 -7.99 -5.17
CA ALA A 53 4.54 -8.91 -5.71
C ALA A 53 4.17 -10.37 -5.41
N GLU A 54 4.82 -11.31 -6.11
CA GLU A 54 4.59 -12.75 -6.02
C GLU A 54 4.45 -13.29 -4.59
N HIS A 55 5.32 -12.86 -3.67
CA HIS A 55 5.31 -13.39 -2.31
C HIS A 55 4.61 -12.49 -1.30
N ARG A 56 4.52 -11.18 -1.58
CA ARG A 56 4.12 -10.17 -0.60
C ARG A 56 3.44 -8.96 -1.23
N VAL A 57 2.41 -8.47 -0.56
CA VAL A 57 1.93 -7.10 -0.73
C VAL A 57 2.67 -6.21 0.26
N THR A 58 3.34 -5.17 -0.24
CA THR A 58 4.03 -4.17 0.59
C THR A 58 3.35 -2.82 0.46
N VAL A 59 3.00 -2.23 1.60
CA VAL A 59 2.36 -0.94 1.71
C VAL A 59 3.28 -0.01 2.48
N ALA A 60 3.65 1.12 1.89
CA ALA A 60 4.51 2.12 2.50
C ALA A 60 3.81 3.48 2.53
N LEU A 61 3.67 4.03 3.73
CA LEU A 61 3.11 5.36 3.97
C LEU A 61 4.24 6.33 4.24
N ARG A 62 4.20 7.50 3.63
CA ARG A 62 5.10 8.61 3.96
C ARG A 62 4.32 9.65 4.77
N ILE A 63 4.74 9.86 6.01
CA ILE A 63 4.14 10.81 6.96
C ILE A 63 5.25 11.77 7.40
N PRO A 64 5.43 12.93 6.74
CA PRO A 64 6.63 13.75 6.86
C PRO A 64 6.95 14.20 8.30
N ARG A 65 5.91 14.45 9.09
CA ARG A 65 6.01 14.90 10.48
C ARG A 65 5.60 13.82 11.49
N LEU A 66 5.77 12.53 11.13
CA LEU A 66 5.38 11.42 11.99
C LEU A 66 6.02 11.47 13.38
N GLU A 67 5.19 11.67 14.40
CA GLU A 67 5.59 11.61 15.81
C GLU A 67 5.20 10.26 16.42
N ARG A 68 6.15 9.33 16.55
CA ARG A 68 5.90 7.97 17.07
C ARG A 68 5.25 7.95 18.46
N ARG A 69 5.51 8.97 19.29
CA ARG A 69 4.91 9.12 20.63
C ARG A 69 3.42 9.46 20.61
N ARG A 70 2.94 10.14 19.54
CA ARG A 70 1.54 10.53 19.35
C ARG A 70 0.73 9.48 18.58
N LEU A 71 1.41 8.61 17.84
CA LEU A 71 0.81 7.52 17.08
C LEU A 71 0.11 6.50 18.00
N GLY A 72 -1.20 6.35 17.85
CA GLY A 72 -1.99 5.31 18.50
C GLY A 72 -1.98 4.02 17.70
N GLY A 73 -1.98 4.12 16.37
CA GLY A 73 -1.88 2.93 15.53
C GLY A 73 -2.17 3.23 14.08
N PHE A 74 -2.15 2.17 13.29
CA PHE A 74 -2.53 2.20 11.90
C PHE A 74 -3.13 0.87 11.47
N THR A 75 -4.04 0.93 10.50
CA THR A 75 -4.69 -0.21 9.88
C THR A 75 -4.51 -0.14 8.38
N VAL A 76 -4.22 -1.28 7.76
CA VAL A 76 -4.17 -1.45 6.32
C VAL A 76 -5.24 -2.45 5.94
N PHE A 77 -6.23 -1.98 5.19
CA PHE A 77 -7.25 -2.77 4.55
C PHE A 77 -6.79 -3.19 3.16
N VAL A 78 -7.02 -4.44 2.78
CA VAL A 78 -6.65 -4.99 1.48
C VAL A 78 -7.85 -5.70 0.90
N GLY A 79 -8.42 -5.17 -0.17
CA GLY A 79 -9.42 -5.86 -0.99
C GLY A 79 -8.76 -6.63 -2.14
N ARG A 80 -9.31 -7.78 -2.51
CA ARG A 80 -8.84 -8.58 -3.66
C ARG A 80 -9.79 -8.49 -4.85
N LYS A 81 -9.25 -8.47 -6.07
CA LYS A 81 -10.03 -8.43 -7.32
C LYS A 81 -10.39 -9.86 -7.77
N VAL A 82 -11.16 -10.56 -6.94
CA VAL A 82 -11.70 -11.91 -7.21
C VAL A 82 -13.20 -11.94 -6.91
N ALA A 83 -13.88 -13.05 -7.24
CA ALA A 83 -15.28 -13.27 -6.85
C ALA A 83 -15.45 -13.14 -5.31
N GLY A 84 -16.55 -12.53 -4.88
CA GLY A 84 -16.79 -12.21 -3.46
C GLY A 84 -15.99 -11.03 -2.90
N ARG A 85 -14.94 -10.55 -3.60
CA ARG A 85 -14.12 -9.39 -3.23
C ARG A 85 -13.71 -9.37 -1.74
N PRO A 86 -13.10 -10.45 -1.22
CA PRO A 86 -12.75 -10.53 0.19
C PRO A 86 -11.83 -9.38 0.59
N GLU A 87 -12.05 -8.88 1.81
CA GLU A 87 -11.30 -7.79 2.40
C GLU A 87 -10.63 -8.23 3.70
N TYR A 88 -9.40 -7.77 3.91
CA TYR A 88 -8.58 -8.14 5.06
C TYR A 88 -8.07 -6.88 5.74
N ALA A 89 -7.88 -6.92 7.04
CA ALA A 89 -7.30 -5.83 7.82
C ALA A 89 -6.06 -6.30 8.59
N ALA A 90 -4.93 -5.62 8.34
CA ALA A 90 -3.73 -5.69 9.18
C ALA A 90 -3.68 -4.44 10.07
N SER A 91 -3.74 -4.62 11.38
CA SER A 91 -3.69 -3.49 12.33
C SER A 91 -2.47 -3.58 13.24
N LYS A 92 -1.87 -2.44 13.54
CA LYS A 92 -0.86 -2.30 14.57
C LYS A 92 -1.24 -1.17 15.50
N VAL A 93 -1.55 -1.52 16.75
CA VAL A 93 -2.20 -0.63 17.72
C VAL A 93 -1.38 -0.59 19.00
N ARG A 94 -1.22 0.59 19.58
CA ARG A 94 -0.64 0.76 20.92
C ARG A 94 -1.61 0.22 21.96
N ARG A 95 -1.15 -0.68 22.82
CA ARG A 95 -1.84 -1.12 24.04
C ARG A 95 -0.91 -0.92 25.23
N GLY A 96 -1.25 -0.01 26.13
CA GLY A 96 -0.36 0.41 27.22
C GLY A 96 0.99 0.91 26.73
N SER A 97 2.08 0.30 27.22
CA SER A 97 3.46 0.57 26.80
C SER A 97 3.87 -0.15 25.50
N GLY A 98 3.10 -1.18 25.08
CA GLY A 98 3.43 -2.07 23.97
C GLY A 98 2.70 -1.80 22.67
N TRP A 99 3.04 -2.62 21.67
CA TRP A 99 2.36 -2.68 20.37
C TRP A 99 1.71 -4.05 20.22
N ASP A 100 0.43 -4.05 19.86
CA ASP A 100 -0.32 -5.23 19.43
C ASP A 100 -0.42 -5.23 17.90
N THR A 101 -0.40 -6.41 17.28
CA THR A 101 -0.50 -6.57 15.82
C THR A 101 -1.50 -7.66 15.49
N THR A 102 -2.46 -7.34 14.62
CA THR A 102 -3.63 -8.17 14.40
C THR A 102 -3.88 -8.35 12.91
N TRP A 103 -4.42 -9.51 12.54
CA TRP A 103 -4.79 -9.86 11.17
C TRP A 103 -6.19 -10.46 11.18
N GLN A 104 -7.06 -10.02 10.27
CA GLN A 104 -8.40 -10.57 10.14
C GLN A 104 -8.89 -10.43 8.70
N ARG A 105 -9.78 -11.32 8.32
CA ARG A 105 -10.64 -11.16 7.14
C ARG A 105 -11.94 -10.51 7.64
N LEU A 106 -12.49 -9.50 6.95
CA LEU A 106 -13.54 -8.66 7.53
C LEU A 106 -14.90 -9.37 7.71
N ASP A 107 -15.14 -10.45 6.96
CA ASP A 107 -16.33 -11.30 7.03
C ASP A 107 -16.14 -12.52 7.96
N ASP A 108 -15.05 -12.57 8.72
CA ASP A 108 -14.67 -13.73 9.53
C ASP A 108 -13.91 -13.29 10.80
N GLU A 109 -13.52 -14.26 11.61
CA GLU A 109 -12.77 -14.05 12.84
C GLU A 109 -11.30 -13.66 12.59
N ARG A 110 -10.66 -13.22 13.69
CA ARG A 110 -9.23 -12.92 13.72
C ARG A 110 -8.42 -14.18 13.40
N ARG A 111 -7.51 -14.07 12.44
CA ARG A 111 -6.64 -15.17 12.00
C ARG A 111 -5.18 -14.87 12.29
N SER A 112 -4.35 -15.91 12.43
CA SER A 112 -2.90 -15.71 12.46
C SER A 112 -2.36 -15.48 11.04
N CYS A 113 -1.39 -14.56 10.89
CA CYS A 113 -0.66 -14.38 9.64
C CYS A 113 0.84 -14.46 9.89
N LYS A 114 1.39 -15.68 9.82
CA LYS A 114 2.82 -15.91 10.00
C LYS A 114 3.61 -15.11 8.96
N GLY A 115 4.49 -14.22 9.43
CA GLY A 115 5.36 -13.41 8.58
C GLY A 115 4.79 -12.07 8.12
N LEU A 116 3.62 -11.66 8.64
CA LEU A 116 3.19 -10.26 8.65
C LEU A 116 4.24 -9.40 9.35
N ARG A 117 4.63 -8.28 8.74
CA ARG A 117 5.55 -7.32 9.36
C ARG A 117 4.97 -5.92 9.26
N MET A 118 4.90 -5.22 10.39
CA MET A 118 4.38 -3.86 10.49
C MET A 118 5.39 -3.00 11.25
N GLN A 119 6.04 -2.08 10.55
CA GLN A 119 7.15 -1.28 11.05
C GLN A 119 6.79 0.21 11.04
N VAL A 120 7.06 0.87 12.16
CA VAL A 120 7.04 2.33 12.26
C VAL A 120 8.48 2.80 12.16
N LYS A 121 8.80 3.56 11.12
CA LYS A 121 10.13 4.13 10.85
C LYS A 121 10.07 5.65 11.02
N PRO A 122 11.23 6.35 11.06
CA PRO A 122 11.23 7.80 10.96
C PRO A 122 10.45 8.25 9.71
N ARG A 123 9.41 9.06 9.92
CA ARG A 123 8.58 9.66 8.86
C ARG A 123 7.84 8.66 7.94
N ARG A 124 7.79 7.38 8.28
CA ARG A 124 7.20 6.34 7.42
C ARG A 124 6.59 5.19 8.21
N VAL A 125 5.58 4.55 7.62
CA VAL A 125 5.05 3.27 8.07
C VAL A 125 5.21 2.26 6.94
N VAL A 126 5.65 1.05 7.24
CA VAL A 126 5.82 -0.02 6.25
C VAL A 126 5.13 -1.28 6.72
N VAL A 127 4.25 -1.82 5.90
CA VAL A 127 3.49 -3.04 6.13
C VAL A 127 3.82 -4.03 5.03
N SER A 128 4.15 -5.26 5.41
CA SER A 128 4.48 -6.35 4.48
C SER A 128 3.64 -7.57 4.81
N ILE A 129 2.71 -7.89 3.92
CA ILE A 129 1.70 -8.93 4.06
C ILE A 129 2.07 -10.08 3.12
N PRO A 130 2.38 -11.28 3.61
CA PRO A 130 2.55 -12.46 2.76
C PRO A 130 1.30 -12.75 1.94
N GLN A 131 1.44 -13.10 0.64
CA GLN A 131 0.28 -13.45 -0.21
C GLN A 131 -0.50 -14.65 0.34
N ARG A 132 0.17 -15.58 1.03
CA ARG A 132 -0.50 -16.71 1.71
C ARG A 132 -1.53 -16.27 2.76
N CYS A 133 -1.37 -15.09 3.36
CA CYS A 133 -2.34 -14.56 4.31
C CYS A 133 -3.58 -13.96 3.61
N LEU A 134 -3.45 -13.69 2.32
CA LEU A 134 -4.52 -13.22 1.43
C LEU A 134 -5.11 -14.41 0.65
N ASP A 135 -5.23 -15.58 1.28
CA ASP A 135 -5.62 -16.86 0.67
C ASP A 135 -4.87 -17.14 -0.65
N ALA A 136 -3.53 -17.10 -0.57
CA ALA A 136 -2.60 -17.32 -1.68
C ALA A 136 -2.92 -16.46 -2.93
N ASN A 137 -3.26 -15.19 -2.71
CA ASN A 137 -3.72 -14.29 -3.75
C ASN A 137 -2.72 -14.13 -4.92
N ARG A 138 -3.22 -14.35 -6.14
CA ARG A 138 -2.56 -14.01 -7.41
C ARG A 138 -3.30 -12.95 -8.22
N SER A 139 -4.22 -12.21 -7.58
CA SER A 139 -5.05 -11.18 -8.23
C SER A 139 -4.62 -9.76 -7.86
N ALA A 140 -5.16 -8.78 -8.60
CA ALA A 140 -4.95 -7.38 -8.25
C ALA A 140 -5.52 -7.06 -6.86
N VAL A 141 -4.86 -6.15 -6.14
CA VAL A 141 -5.28 -5.72 -4.80
C VAL A 141 -5.65 -4.25 -4.78
N ARG A 142 -6.59 -3.88 -3.92
CA ARG A 142 -6.90 -2.48 -3.59
C ARG A 142 -6.55 -2.29 -2.13
N VAL A 143 -5.79 -1.25 -1.82
CA VAL A 143 -5.37 -0.99 -0.44
C VAL A 143 -6.03 0.27 0.05
N GLN A 144 -6.60 0.20 1.25
CA GLN A 144 -6.96 1.37 2.03
C GLN A 144 -6.14 1.41 3.32
N VAL A 145 -5.78 2.60 3.80
CA VAL A 145 -5.06 2.75 5.07
C VAL A 145 -5.77 3.73 5.98
N ALA A 146 -5.58 3.56 7.28
CA ALA A 146 -5.98 4.50 8.32
C ALA A 146 -4.86 4.63 9.35
N VAL A 147 -4.56 5.85 9.80
CA VAL A 147 -3.55 6.12 10.85
C VAL A 147 -4.20 7.00 11.91
N PHE A 148 -4.10 6.67 13.20
CA PHE A 148 -4.79 7.39 14.28
C PHE A 148 -3.89 7.65 15.48
N THR A 149 -4.25 8.65 16.30
CA THR A 149 -3.50 9.09 17.48
C THR A 149 -3.76 8.20 18.71
N ARG A 150 -2.93 8.34 19.75
CA ARG A 150 -3.20 7.75 21.07
C ARG A 150 -4.44 8.36 21.74
N ALA A 151 -4.68 9.65 21.50
CA ALA A 151 -5.88 10.35 21.93
C ALA A 151 -7.14 9.67 21.39
N TYR A 152 -7.17 9.33 20.10
CA TYR A 152 -8.25 8.56 19.49
C TYR A 152 -8.54 7.22 20.19
N LEU A 153 -7.51 6.50 20.62
CA LEU A 153 -7.68 5.22 21.32
C LEU A 153 -8.26 5.35 22.73
N ARG A 154 -8.16 6.52 23.36
CA ARG A 154 -8.68 6.78 24.71
C ARG A 154 -10.09 7.35 24.71
N GLY A 155 -10.62 7.70 23.54
CA GLY A 155 -11.84 8.49 23.43
C GLY A 155 -11.61 10.00 23.62
N ASP A 156 -10.38 10.42 23.91
CA ASP A 156 -9.99 11.81 24.14
C ASP A 156 -9.71 12.57 22.82
N VAL A 157 -10.65 12.56 21.87
CA VAL A 157 -10.48 13.31 20.61
C VAL A 157 -10.82 14.78 20.86
N PRO A 158 -9.87 15.73 20.74
CA PRO A 158 -10.16 17.15 20.96
C PRO A 158 -11.22 17.65 19.96
N ASP A 159 -12.13 18.53 20.42
CA ASP A 159 -13.23 19.08 19.61
C ASP A 159 -12.75 19.84 18.36
N GLU A 160 -11.53 20.37 18.39
CA GLU A 160 -10.89 21.03 17.24
C GLU A 160 -10.61 20.08 16.07
N VAL A 161 -10.64 18.77 16.31
CA VAL A 161 -10.57 17.73 15.28
C VAL A 161 -11.97 17.31 14.84
N LEU A 162 -13.08 18.03 15.13
CA LEU A 162 -14.46 17.70 14.69
C LEU A 162 -15.00 18.56 13.53
N LEU A 163 -14.27 19.56 13.06
CA LEU A 163 -14.75 20.52 12.06
C LEU A 163 -14.54 20.08 10.60
N ASP A 164 -15.65 19.69 9.97
CA ASP A 164 -15.94 19.65 8.52
C ASP A 164 -15.67 18.32 7.77
N PRO A 165 -16.59 17.34 7.81
CA PRO A 165 -16.48 16.10 7.08
C PRO A 165 -16.74 16.31 5.57
N SER A 166 -15.73 16.07 4.73
CA SER A 166 -15.97 15.86 3.30
C SER A 166 -16.43 14.43 3.04
N PRO A 167 -17.56 14.20 2.32
CA PRO A 167 -18.08 12.86 2.07
C PRO A 167 -17.07 12.01 1.29
N GLY A 168 -16.77 10.82 1.81
CA GLY A 168 -15.90 9.85 1.16
C GLY A 168 -16.65 9.08 0.06
N PRO A 169 -15.96 8.59 -0.97
CA PRO A 169 -16.60 7.70 -1.93
C PRO A 169 -16.81 6.33 -1.26
N THR A 170 -18.02 6.10 -0.72
CA THR A 170 -18.68 4.79 -0.52
C THR A 170 -18.23 3.88 0.64
N LEU A 171 -18.06 4.35 1.88
CA LEU A 171 -18.05 3.46 3.07
C LEU A 171 -18.72 4.10 4.32
N PRO A 172 -19.33 3.29 5.22
CA PRO A 172 -20.12 3.76 6.38
C PRO A 172 -19.28 4.24 7.57
N ILE A 173 -18.09 4.79 7.34
CA ILE A 173 -17.24 5.35 8.40
C ILE A 173 -16.70 6.70 7.93
N ASP A 174 -17.64 7.60 7.66
CA ASP A 174 -17.43 9.02 7.39
C ASP A 174 -17.74 9.83 8.65
N GLY A 175 -17.06 10.95 8.86
CA GLY A 175 -17.61 11.99 9.74
C GLY A 175 -16.69 12.58 10.81
N VAL A 176 -15.45 12.94 10.47
CA VAL A 176 -14.61 13.84 11.31
C VAL A 176 -13.53 14.47 10.40
N PRO A 177 -13.11 15.76 10.48
CA PRO A 177 -11.89 16.18 9.77
C PRO A 177 -10.77 15.26 10.21
N LYS A 178 -10.05 14.69 9.25
CA LYS A 178 -9.45 13.36 9.39
C LYS A 178 -8.62 13.20 10.68
N VAL A 179 -9.24 12.75 11.77
CA VAL A 179 -8.56 12.14 12.93
C VAL A 179 -7.80 10.90 12.48
N ARG A 180 -8.17 10.40 11.28
CA ARG A 180 -7.59 9.30 10.55
C ARG A 180 -7.17 9.72 9.15
N GLY A 181 -5.86 9.76 8.86
CA GLY A 181 -5.40 9.85 7.47
C GLY A 181 -5.87 8.60 6.72
N THR A 182 -6.88 8.76 5.84
CA THR A 182 -7.40 7.67 5.00
C THR A 182 -7.00 7.81 3.56
N LYS A 183 -6.46 6.72 2.99
CA LYS A 183 -6.11 6.65 1.57
C LYS A 183 -6.47 5.33 0.98
N MET A 184 -7.03 5.37 -0.23
CA MET A 184 -7.37 4.20 -1.02
C MET A 184 -6.67 4.25 -2.37
N THR A 185 -6.10 3.13 -2.80
CA THR A 185 -5.51 3.01 -4.14
C THR A 185 -6.54 2.60 -5.19
N ARG A 186 -6.22 2.79 -6.47
CA ARG A 186 -6.82 1.95 -7.53
C ARG A 186 -6.33 0.50 -7.38
N TRP A 187 -6.90 -0.42 -8.16
CA TRP A 187 -6.42 -1.80 -8.23
C TRP A 187 -4.96 -1.86 -8.70
N VAL A 188 -4.13 -2.58 -7.95
CA VAL A 188 -2.70 -2.81 -8.19
C VAL A 188 -2.52 -4.24 -8.65
N ALA A 189 -2.15 -4.44 -9.92
CA ALA A 189 -2.00 -5.75 -10.54
C ALA A 189 -1.03 -6.66 -9.78
N TYR A 190 -1.30 -7.96 -9.77
CA TYR A 190 -0.35 -8.95 -9.27
C TYR A 190 0.75 -9.16 -10.30
N ARG A 191 2.00 -9.26 -9.85
CA ARG A 191 3.18 -9.50 -10.67
C ARG A 191 4.23 -10.27 -9.90
#